data_AF-A0A954J5W6-F1
#
_entry.id   AF-A0A954J5W6-F1
#
_cell.length_a   1.000
_cell.length_b   1.000
_cell.length_c   1.000
_cell.angle_alpha   90.00
_cell.angle_beta   90.00
_cell.angle_gamma   90.00
#
_symmetry.space_group_name_H-M   'P 1'
#
loop_
_entity.id
_entity.type
_entity.pdbx_description
1 polymer ?
#
loop_
_entity_poly.entity_id
_entity_poly.type
_entity_poly.pdbx_seq_one_letter_code
_entity_poly.pdbx_strand_id
1 'polypeptide(L)'
;AIASFDDGSGEQLYVAGHINSWQGLPVTNIVRFDGSTWSAVGSGLGDPMTFQGEVQSLAVWDDGSGPKLYAGGTFTQSGGTPMNGLARWNGTTWRIVGGGISGEKPEVNALAVFDDGRGDGPVLYVGGRFDSVGGMPANGLARWNGSSWDTTGLDVFGVTPRIRALEAVDLPQLGGRVLTVGGDFDALGGVAAQRFGILEACDTVGTPICLGDGSLAPCPCSNDSAPGALEGCANSQGHGAVLSADGTTHVATDDLQFFVSGARPNQPGVLIQGATQVVTPFRDGILCTGNPTERLETIFTDATGAGASASSIVTEGAVSVGDARVYQFWYRDPQLSPCGTGSNFTSGLSVDWQ
;
A
#
# COMPACT_ATOMS: atom_id res chain seq x y z
N ALA A 1 19.86 -14.18 -2.69
CA ALA A 1 18.50 -13.81 -3.13
C ALA A 1 18.30 -14.13 -4.61
N ILE A 2 17.06 -14.41 -5.02
CA ILE A 2 16.66 -14.57 -6.43
C ILE A 2 15.36 -13.81 -6.68
N ALA A 3 15.18 -13.29 -7.88
CA ALA A 3 13.93 -12.66 -8.32
C ALA A 3 13.81 -12.77 -9.84
N SER A 4 12.59 -12.78 -10.37
CA SER A 4 12.34 -12.56 -11.79
C SER A 4 11.86 -11.12 -12.00
N PHE A 5 12.35 -10.45 -13.03
CA PHE A 5 12.01 -9.04 -13.31
C PHE A 5 12.19 -8.74 -14.80
N ASP A 6 11.22 -8.04 -15.39
CA ASP A 6 11.36 -7.42 -16.71
C ASP A 6 11.88 -5.99 -16.57
N ASP A 7 13.12 -5.78 -17.00
CA ASP A 7 13.79 -4.48 -16.93
C ASP A 7 13.65 -3.63 -18.21
N GLY A 8 12.67 -3.98 -19.05
CA GLY A 8 12.40 -3.40 -20.36
C GLY A 8 13.01 -4.20 -21.50
N SER A 9 13.69 -5.31 -21.20
CA SER A 9 14.28 -6.23 -22.19
C SER A 9 13.67 -7.64 -22.18
N GLY A 10 12.53 -7.80 -21.51
CA GLY A 10 11.85 -9.07 -21.28
C GLY A 10 12.13 -9.61 -19.87
N GLU A 11 11.35 -10.59 -19.43
CA GLU A 11 11.48 -11.21 -18.11
C GLU A 11 12.83 -11.94 -17.97
N GLN A 12 13.60 -11.61 -16.93
CA GLN A 12 14.92 -12.19 -16.65
C GLN A 12 15.03 -12.71 -15.22
N LEU A 13 15.90 -13.69 -15.01
CA LEU A 13 16.24 -14.18 -13.67
C LEU A 13 17.40 -13.35 -13.11
N TYR A 14 17.22 -12.75 -11.94
CA TYR A 14 18.25 -12.08 -11.16
C TYR A 14 18.69 -12.96 -10.00
N VAL A 15 20.01 -13.12 -9.83
CA VAL A 15 20.61 -13.87 -8.73
C VAL A 15 21.62 -12.98 -8.03
N ALA A 16 21.49 -12.85 -6.72
CA ALA A 16 22.30 -11.96 -5.91
C ALA A 16 22.79 -12.63 -4.62
N GLY A 17 23.90 -12.14 -4.07
CA GLY A 17 24.57 -12.71 -2.90
C GLY A 17 25.91 -12.05 -2.64
N HIS A 18 26.86 -12.80 -2.09
CA HIS A 18 28.28 -12.46 -2.10
C HIS A 18 28.92 -13.08 -3.35
N ILE A 19 28.95 -12.33 -4.45
CA ILE A 19 29.34 -12.84 -5.78
C ILE A 19 30.30 -11.86 -6.43
N ASN A 20 31.56 -12.26 -6.59
CA ASN A 20 32.60 -11.40 -7.20
C ASN A 20 33.02 -11.87 -8.61
N SER A 21 32.57 -13.06 -9.01
CA SER A 21 32.71 -13.58 -10.37
C SER A 21 31.64 -14.63 -10.62
N TRP A 22 31.14 -14.71 -11.86
CA TRP A 22 30.17 -15.72 -12.27
C TRP A 22 30.61 -16.32 -13.60
N GLN A 23 31.04 -17.58 -13.59
CA GLN A 23 31.52 -18.27 -14.80
C GLN A 23 32.62 -17.49 -15.56
N GLY A 24 33.51 -16.81 -14.83
CA GLY A 24 34.58 -16.00 -15.40
C GLY A 24 34.19 -14.55 -15.75
N LEU A 25 32.91 -14.19 -15.65
CA LEU A 25 32.44 -12.80 -15.74
C LEU A 25 32.68 -12.07 -14.41
N PRO A 26 33.47 -10.98 -14.35
CA PRO A 26 33.58 -10.15 -13.16
C PRO A 26 32.26 -9.45 -12.88
N VAL A 27 31.74 -9.58 -11.66
CA VAL A 27 30.45 -9.00 -11.23
C VAL A 27 30.55 -8.54 -9.79
N THR A 28 29.65 -7.65 -9.38
CA THR A 28 29.57 -7.17 -8.00
C THR A 28 28.21 -7.54 -7.42
N ASN A 29 28.15 -8.69 -6.75
CA ASN A 29 27.06 -9.22 -5.92
C ASN A 29 25.72 -9.49 -6.61
N ILE A 30 25.57 -9.22 -7.90
CA ILE A 30 24.35 -9.52 -8.65
C ILE A 30 24.64 -9.82 -10.13
N VAL A 31 23.94 -10.82 -10.66
CA VAL A 31 23.92 -11.25 -12.07
C VAL A 31 22.49 -11.38 -12.55
N ARG A 32 22.27 -11.27 -13.86
CA ARG A 32 21.00 -11.58 -14.51
C ARG A 32 21.17 -12.60 -15.64
N PHE A 33 20.13 -13.36 -15.94
CA PHE A 33 20.07 -14.36 -17.00
C PHE A 33 18.85 -14.11 -17.89
N ASP A 34 19.09 -13.92 -19.19
CA ASP A 34 18.05 -13.61 -20.20
C ASP A 34 17.41 -14.85 -20.85
N GLY A 35 17.68 -16.05 -20.32
CA GLY A 35 17.30 -17.33 -20.93
C GLY A 35 18.40 -17.94 -21.80
N SER A 36 19.45 -17.18 -22.13
CA SER A 36 20.58 -17.63 -22.96
C SER A 36 21.95 -17.25 -22.40
N THR A 37 22.10 -16.04 -21.84
CA THR A 37 23.38 -15.51 -21.38
C THR A 37 23.29 -14.90 -19.98
N TRP A 38 24.38 -15.04 -19.22
CA TRP A 38 24.56 -14.36 -17.94
C TRP A 38 25.25 -13.02 -18.17
N SER A 39 24.74 -11.96 -17.55
CA SER A 39 25.34 -10.63 -17.60
C SER A 39 25.39 -9.94 -16.24
N ALA A 40 26.30 -8.98 -16.09
CA ALA A 40 26.33 -8.08 -14.93
C ALA A 40 25.08 -7.17 -14.93
N VAL A 41 24.68 -6.69 -13.75
CA VAL A 41 23.56 -5.74 -13.58
C VAL A 41 24.11 -4.36 -13.23
N GLY A 42 24.30 -3.52 -14.25
CA GLY A 42 24.96 -2.22 -14.11
C GLY A 42 26.37 -2.38 -13.54
N SER A 43 26.75 -1.52 -12.59
CA SER A 43 28.01 -1.65 -11.84
C SER A 43 27.96 -2.69 -10.70
N GLY A 44 26.80 -3.31 -10.48
CA GLY A 44 26.51 -4.16 -9.33
C GLY A 44 26.45 -3.39 -8.00
N LEU A 45 26.31 -4.12 -6.89
CA LEU A 45 26.04 -3.57 -5.55
C LEU A 45 27.13 -3.98 -4.57
N GLY A 46 28.02 -3.05 -4.22
CA GLY A 46 29.17 -3.29 -3.35
C GLY A 46 30.42 -2.61 -3.88
N ASP A 47 31.54 -2.89 -3.21
CA ASP A 47 32.85 -2.40 -3.62
C ASP A 47 33.65 -3.51 -4.32
N PRO A 48 33.91 -3.42 -5.64
CA PRO A 48 34.66 -4.43 -6.36
C PRO A 48 36.15 -4.48 -5.96
N MET A 49 36.67 -3.45 -5.27
CA MET A 49 38.07 -3.40 -4.84
C MET A 49 38.29 -4.04 -3.48
N THR A 50 37.31 -3.91 -2.58
CA THR A 50 37.38 -4.46 -1.21
C THR A 50 36.56 -5.75 -1.05
N PHE A 51 35.75 -6.11 -2.05
CA PHE A 51 34.82 -7.25 -2.03
C PHE A 51 33.86 -7.21 -0.84
N GLN A 52 33.58 -6.00 -0.35
CA GLN A 52 32.64 -5.75 0.73
C GLN A 52 31.26 -5.40 0.20
N GLY A 53 30.26 -5.75 1.01
CA GLY A 53 28.86 -5.71 0.65
C GLY A 53 28.38 -7.05 0.10
N GLU A 54 27.15 -7.38 0.43
CA GLU A 54 26.40 -8.50 -0.13
C GLU A 54 24.95 -8.07 -0.35
N VAL A 55 24.29 -8.69 -1.32
CA VAL A 55 22.86 -8.54 -1.54
C VAL A 55 22.16 -9.75 -0.94
N GLN A 56 21.38 -9.52 0.12
CA GLN A 56 20.73 -10.58 0.89
C GLN A 56 19.28 -10.79 0.49
N SER A 57 18.60 -9.75 0.00
CA SER A 57 17.20 -9.78 -0.42
C SER A 57 16.98 -9.09 -1.76
N LEU A 58 16.00 -9.59 -2.53
CA LEU A 58 15.49 -8.98 -3.75
C LEU A 58 13.96 -8.97 -3.69
N ALA A 59 13.34 -7.91 -4.18
CA ALA A 59 11.89 -7.82 -4.35
C ALA A 59 11.56 -7.00 -5.60
N VAL A 60 10.50 -7.37 -6.32
CA VAL A 60 9.96 -6.52 -7.41
C VAL A 60 8.75 -5.79 -6.87
N TRP A 61 8.74 -4.48 -7.07
CA TRP A 61 7.64 -3.63 -6.62
C TRP A 61 7.41 -2.49 -7.62
N ASP A 62 6.16 -2.12 -7.83
CA ASP A 62 5.76 -0.94 -8.61
C ASP A 62 5.44 0.19 -7.65
N ASP A 63 6.25 1.24 -7.70
CA ASP A 63 6.10 2.44 -6.86
C ASP A 63 5.21 3.52 -7.50
N GLY A 64 4.40 3.13 -8.49
CA GLY A 64 3.55 4.01 -9.29
C GLY A 64 4.26 4.59 -10.53
N SER A 65 5.55 4.29 -10.71
CA SER A 65 6.33 4.69 -11.89
C SER A 65 6.80 3.50 -12.74
N GLY A 66 6.10 2.37 -12.62
CA GLY A 66 6.41 1.10 -13.26
C GLY A 66 7.31 0.23 -12.39
N PRO A 67 7.27 -1.10 -12.59
CA PRO A 67 7.94 -2.08 -11.74
C PRO A 67 9.45 -1.88 -11.71
N LYS A 68 10.04 -2.10 -10.54
CA LYS A 68 11.49 -2.00 -10.30
C LYS A 68 11.96 -3.15 -9.44
N LEU A 69 13.22 -3.53 -9.63
CA LEU A 69 13.89 -4.51 -8.77
C LEU A 69 14.56 -3.78 -7.60
N TYR A 70 14.11 -4.08 -6.39
CA TYR A 70 14.69 -3.61 -5.13
C TYR A 70 15.67 -4.64 -4.60
N ALA A 71 16.79 -4.15 -4.07
CA ALA A 71 17.84 -4.96 -3.47
C ALA A 71 18.16 -4.46 -2.07
N GLY A 72 18.21 -5.39 -1.13
CA GLY A 72 18.59 -5.15 0.26
C GLY A 72 19.83 -5.95 0.64
N GLY A 73 20.69 -5.39 1.49
CA GLY A 73 21.83 -6.10 2.04
C GLY A 73 22.78 -5.20 2.82
N THR A 74 24.08 -5.48 2.75
CA THR A 74 25.15 -4.76 3.48
C THR A 74 25.98 -3.84 2.58
N PHE A 75 25.67 -3.76 1.29
CA PHE A 75 26.41 -2.95 0.33
C PHE A 75 26.30 -1.45 0.64
N THR A 76 27.38 -0.71 0.39
CA THR A 76 27.43 0.73 0.66
C THR A 76 27.43 1.58 -0.60
N GLN A 77 27.69 0.98 -1.78
CA GLN A 77 27.81 1.71 -3.04
C GLN A 77 27.45 0.88 -4.27
N SER A 78 27.31 1.54 -5.42
CA SER A 78 27.26 0.97 -6.77
C SER A 78 28.08 1.87 -7.69
N GLY A 79 29.18 1.35 -8.26
CA GLY A 79 30.02 2.12 -9.18
C GLY A 79 30.56 3.44 -8.58
N GLY A 80 30.88 3.45 -7.28
CA GLY A 80 31.33 4.65 -6.55
C GLY A 80 30.19 5.55 -6.04
N THR A 81 28.93 5.29 -6.40
CA THR A 81 27.78 6.06 -5.91
C THR A 81 27.25 5.44 -4.61
N PRO A 82 27.06 6.20 -3.52
CA PRO A 82 26.53 5.68 -2.25
C PRO A 82 25.11 5.09 -2.36
N MET A 83 24.86 3.94 -1.74
CA MET A 83 23.58 3.19 -1.79
C MET A 83 23.04 2.71 -0.42
N ASN A 84 23.82 2.79 0.67
CA ASN A 84 23.40 2.51 2.06
C ASN A 84 22.43 1.34 2.26
N GLY A 85 22.79 0.15 1.76
CA GLY A 85 22.09 -1.11 2.03
C GLY A 85 20.74 -1.31 1.36
N LEU A 86 20.18 -0.31 0.67
CA LEU A 86 18.89 -0.39 0.00
C LEU A 86 18.88 0.41 -1.32
N ALA A 87 18.74 -0.30 -2.43
CA ALA A 87 18.76 0.27 -3.77
C ALA A 87 17.65 -0.29 -4.67
N ARG A 88 17.27 0.47 -5.70
CA ARG A 88 16.36 0.04 -6.75
C ARG A 88 17.01 0.14 -8.13
N TRP A 89 16.74 -0.84 -8.99
CA TRP A 89 17.15 -0.92 -10.38
C TRP A 89 15.97 -0.55 -11.28
N ASN A 90 16.21 0.38 -12.21
CA ASN A 90 15.19 0.86 -13.15
C ASN A 90 15.43 0.37 -14.60
N GLY A 91 16.21 -0.70 -14.79
CA GLY A 91 16.64 -1.17 -16.12
C GLY A 91 17.95 -0.58 -16.63
N THR A 92 18.44 0.50 -16.02
CA THR A 92 19.68 1.15 -16.48
C THR A 92 20.67 1.49 -15.36
N THR A 93 20.19 1.91 -14.19
CA THR A 93 21.02 2.36 -13.08
C THR A 93 20.44 1.94 -11.73
N TRP A 94 21.33 1.63 -10.79
CA TRP A 94 20.96 1.51 -9.38
C TRP A 94 20.81 2.89 -8.76
N ARG A 95 19.79 3.08 -7.92
CA ARG A 95 19.58 4.30 -7.14
C ARG A 95 19.22 3.96 -5.71
N ILE A 96 19.69 4.77 -4.77
CA ILE A 96 19.34 4.67 -3.36
C ILE A 96 17.83 4.89 -3.15
N VAL A 97 17.23 4.14 -2.23
CA VAL A 97 15.82 4.28 -1.86
C VAL A 97 15.70 5.09 -0.58
N GLY A 98 15.00 6.22 -0.62
CA GLY A 98 14.64 6.99 0.59
C GLY A 98 15.80 7.36 1.52
N GLY A 99 17.03 7.50 1.01
CA GLY A 99 18.23 7.77 1.82
C GLY A 99 18.92 6.53 2.44
N GLY A 100 18.33 5.34 2.28
CA GLY A 100 18.86 4.06 2.74
C GLY A 100 18.70 3.83 4.25
N ILE A 101 19.44 2.84 4.76
CA ILE A 101 19.46 2.47 6.19
C ILE A 101 20.71 2.99 6.89
N SER A 102 20.65 3.16 8.21
CA SER A 102 21.83 3.48 9.03
C SER A 102 21.82 2.79 10.39
N GLY A 103 23.00 2.71 11.01
CA GLY A 103 23.24 2.07 12.31
C GLY A 103 24.70 1.63 12.44
N GLU A 104 25.05 0.88 13.50
CA GLU A 104 26.44 0.44 13.71
C GLU A 104 26.92 -0.50 12.58
N LYS A 105 26.09 -1.48 12.21
CA LYS A 105 26.36 -2.46 11.14
C LYS A 105 25.04 -2.76 10.40
N PRO A 106 24.53 -1.76 9.65
CA PRO A 106 23.20 -1.81 9.08
C PRO A 106 23.14 -2.85 7.95
N GLU A 107 22.09 -3.65 7.93
CA GLU A 107 21.84 -4.63 6.87
C GLU A 107 20.34 -4.79 6.64
N VAL A 108 19.93 -4.93 5.37
CA VAL A 108 18.57 -5.35 5.01
C VAL A 108 18.61 -6.85 4.70
N ASN A 109 18.01 -7.67 5.54
CA ASN A 109 17.97 -9.12 5.35
C ASN A 109 16.72 -9.57 4.56
N ALA A 110 15.63 -8.81 4.60
CA ALA A 110 14.35 -9.18 4.01
C ALA A 110 13.65 -7.97 3.38
N LEU A 111 12.99 -8.22 2.25
CA LEU A 111 12.12 -7.28 1.56
C LEU A 111 10.83 -8.01 1.24
N ALA A 112 9.69 -7.38 1.49
CA ALA A 112 8.39 -7.93 1.10
C ALA A 112 7.50 -6.80 0.57
N VAL A 113 6.66 -7.13 -0.40
CA VAL A 113 5.58 -6.25 -0.85
C VAL A 113 4.31 -6.69 -0.17
N PHE A 114 3.65 -5.77 0.53
CA PHE A 114 2.42 -6.04 1.26
C PHE A 114 1.51 -4.83 1.20
N ASP A 115 0.22 -5.07 0.96
CA ASP A 115 -0.82 -4.06 1.12
C ASP A 115 -1.34 -4.17 2.55
N ASP A 116 -1.03 -3.15 3.34
CA ASP A 116 -1.40 -3.08 4.74
C ASP A 116 -2.71 -2.34 4.98
N GLY A 117 -3.50 -2.10 3.94
CA GLY A 117 -4.84 -1.53 4.07
C GLY A 117 -4.89 -0.04 4.40
N ARG A 118 -3.74 0.64 4.47
CA ARG A 118 -3.66 2.09 4.82
C ARG A 118 -3.97 3.03 3.65
N GLY A 119 -4.39 2.50 2.51
CA GLY A 119 -4.82 3.28 1.33
C GLY A 119 -3.72 3.63 0.31
N ASP A 120 -2.45 3.29 0.57
CA ASP A 120 -1.37 3.43 -0.42
C ASP A 120 -1.34 2.27 -1.45
N GLY A 121 -2.17 1.25 -1.26
CA GLY A 121 -2.05 -0.04 -1.95
C GLY A 121 -0.82 -0.84 -1.47
N PRO A 122 -0.32 -1.79 -2.28
CA PRO A 122 0.87 -2.56 -1.93
C PRO A 122 2.10 -1.67 -1.78
N VAL A 123 2.80 -1.79 -0.67
CA VAL A 123 4.02 -1.02 -0.35
C VAL A 123 5.20 -1.95 -0.03
N LEU A 124 6.41 -1.38 -0.01
CA LEU A 124 7.62 -2.13 0.30
C LEU A 124 7.92 -2.11 1.81
N TYR A 125 7.95 -3.27 2.44
CA TYR A 125 8.46 -3.49 3.78
C TYR A 125 9.94 -3.87 3.75
N VAL A 126 10.70 -3.26 4.64
CA VAL A 126 12.15 -3.45 4.76
C VAL A 126 12.47 -3.97 6.14
N GLY A 127 13.01 -5.19 6.19
CA GLY A 127 13.37 -5.90 7.41
C GLY A 127 14.87 -6.18 7.48
N GLY A 128 15.49 -5.96 8.63
CA GLY A 128 16.88 -6.29 8.86
C GLY A 128 17.38 -5.92 10.25
N ARG A 129 18.66 -5.53 10.33
CA ARG A 129 19.25 -4.90 11.52
C ARG A 129 19.69 -3.50 11.13
N PHE A 130 18.99 -2.48 11.60
CA PHE A 130 19.31 -1.07 11.42
C PHE A 130 18.62 -0.24 12.51
N ASP A 131 19.11 0.97 12.74
CA ASP A 131 18.60 1.89 13.77
C ASP A 131 17.71 2.99 13.18
N SER A 132 17.83 3.25 11.86
CA SER A 132 17.00 4.23 11.16
C SER A 132 16.92 4.01 9.65
N VAL A 133 15.88 4.58 9.04
CA VAL A 133 15.66 4.69 7.59
C VAL A 133 15.52 6.15 7.19
N GLY A 134 16.28 6.61 6.19
CA GLY A 134 16.20 8.01 5.73
C GLY A 134 16.42 9.07 6.82
N GLY A 135 17.09 8.70 7.92
CA GLY A 135 17.28 9.56 9.11
C GLY A 135 16.17 9.48 10.16
N MET A 136 15.10 8.72 9.94
CA MET A 136 14.02 8.50 10.90
C MET A 136 14.25 7.24 11.72
N PRO A 137 14.04 7.27 13.06
CA PRO A 137 14.19 6.10 13.92
C PRO A 137 13.35 4.91 13.44
N ALA A 138 14.01 3.75 13.30
CA ALA A 138 13.38 2.51 12.87
C ALA A 138 14.23 1.34 13.36
N ASN A 139 13.67 0.50 14.24
CA ASN A 139 14.40 -0.63 14.83
C ASN A 139 14.22 -1.88 13.96
N GLY A 140 14.89 -1.93 12.80
CA GLY A 140 14.95 -3.14 11.98
C GLY A 140 13.70 -3.49 11.14
N LEU A 141 12.60 -2.73 11.25
CA LEU A 141 11.45 -2.83 10.35
C LEU A 141 10.93 -1.43 9.96
N ALA A 142 10.65 -1.23 8.69
CA ALA A 142 10.09 0.02 8.16
C ALA A 142 9.25 -0.22 6.90
N ARG A 143 8.34 0.72 6.61
CA ARG A 143 7.43 0.72 5.46
C ARG A 143 7.78 1.86 4.51
N TRP A 144 7.83 1.60 3.20
CA TRP A 144 8.10 2.58 2.16
C TRP A 144 6.97 2.62 1.12
N ASN A 145 6.30 3.76 1.01
CA ASN A 145 5.15 3.94 0.09
C ASN A 145 5.55 4.47 -1.30
N GLY A 146 6.86 4.58 -1.60
CA GLY A 146 7.34 5.09 -2.89
C GLY A 146 7.84 6.52 -2.84
N SER A 147 7.40 7.27 -1.82
CA SER A 147 7.75 8.69 -1.63
C SER A 147 8.29 8.99 -0.23
N SER A 148 7.78 8.33 0.80
CA SER A 148 8.15 8.52 2.20
C SER A 148 8.21 7.21 2.98
N TRP A 149 9.00 7.22 4.03
CA TRP A 149 9.06 6.17 5.03
C TRP A 149 7.96 6.36 6.08
N ASP A 150 7.41 5.26 6.58
CA ASP A 150 6.57 5.19 7.78
C ASP A 150 7.12 4.09 8.70
N THR A 151 7.24 4.40 9.99
CA THR A 151 7.76 3.50 11.02
C THR A 151 6.74 3.29 12.15
N THR A 152 5.56 3.91 12.03
CA THR A 152 4.54 3.95 13.08
C THR A 152 3.93 2.56 13.30
N GLY A 153 3.98 2.08 14.55
CA GLY A 153 3.45 0.77 14.93
C GLY A 153 4.34 -0.41 14.52
N LEU A 154 5.56 -0.17 14.03
CA LEU A 154 6.47 -1.20 13.53
C LEU A 154 7.68 -1.45 14.44
N ASP A 155 7.66 -0.95 15.68
CA ASP A 155 8.78 -1.08 16.60
C ASP A 155 9.11 -2.56 16.88
N VAL A 156 10.38 -2.92 16.65
CA VAL A 156 10.92 -4.23 17.00
C VAL A 156 11.78 -4.08 18.25
N PHE A 157 11.46 -4.85 19.29
CA PHE A 157 12.19 -4.83 20.55
C PHE A 157 13.05 -6.07 20.73
N GLY A 158 14.22 -5.88 21.33
CA GLY A 158 15.14 -6.96 21.70
C GLY A 158 16.52 -6.40 22.02
N VAL A 159 17.44 -7.25 22.48
CA VAL A 159 18.82 -6.81 22.79
C VAL A 159 19.55 -6.38 21.52
N THR A 160 19.36 -7.11 20.42
CA THR A 160 19.85 -6.78 19.08
C THR A 160 18.82 -7.20 18.04
N PRO A 161 17.70 -6.46 17.89
CA PRO A 161 16.60 -6.90 17.05
C PRO A 161 17.07 -7.03 15.60
N ARG A 162 16.73 -8.16 14.98
CA ARG A 162 17.03 -8.42 13.57
C ARG A 162 15.88 -9.14 12.92
N ILE A 163 15.25 -8.52 11.92
CA ILE A 163 14.33 -9.23 11.05
C ILE A 163 15.14 -10.05 10.04
N ARG A 164 14.82 -11.32 9.89
CA ARG A 164 15.49 -12.26 8.97
C ARG A 164 14.64 -12.64 7.78
N ALA A 165 13.32 -12.62 7.95
CA ALA A 165 12.36 -13.00 6.92
C ALA A 165 11.14 -12.09 7.03
N LEU A 166 10.63 -11.71 5.87
CA LEU A 166 9.37 -11.05 5.65
C LEU A 166 8.69 -11.80 4.51
N GLU A 167 7.43 -12.18 4.69
CA GLU A 167 6.66 -12.84 3.64
C GLU A 167 5.19 -12.45 3.75
N ALA A 168 4.64 -11.95 2.65
CA ALA A 168 3.21 -11.66 2.54
C ALA A 168 2.47 -12.95 2.13
N VAL A 169 1.67 -13.50 3.05
CA VAL A 169 1.00 -14.79 2.88
C VAL A 169 -0.51 -14.63 3.02
N ASP A 170 -1.26 -15.29 2.14
CA ASP A 170 -2.71 -15.43 2.30
C ASP A 170 -3.01 -16.45 3.39
N LEU A 171 -3.54 -15.98 4.52
CA LEU A 171 -3.98 -16.78 5.66
C LEU A 171 -5.49 -16.51 5.89
N PRO A 172 -6.39 -17.22 5.18
CA PRO A 172 -7.84 -16.98 5.25
C PRO A 172 -8.42 -17.04 6.67
N GLN A 173 -7.83 -17.84 7.54
CA GLN A 173 -8.21 -17.94 8.95
C GLN A 173 -7.91 -16.67 9.77
N LEU A 174 -7.11 -15.75 9.24
CA LEU A 174 -6.78 -14.44 9.81
C LEU A 174 -7.40 -13.30 8.98
N GLY A 175 -8.46 -13.56 8.22
CA GLY A 175 -9.16 -12.52 7.48
C GLY A 175 -8.53 -12.12 6.14
N GLY A 176 -7.44 -12.76 5.70
CA GLY A 176 -6.90 -12.56 4.36
C GLY A 176 -5.38 -12.56 4.29
N ARG A 177 -4.82 -11.63 3.51
CA ARG A 177 -3.38 -11.50 3.31
C ARG A 177 -2.75 -10.80 4.50
N VAL A 178 -1.68 -11.38 5.04
CA VAL A 178 -0.93 -10.81 6.17
C VAL A 178 0.56 -10.77 5.85
N LEU A 179 1.30 -9.90 6.53
CA LEU A 179 2.76 -9.90 6.51
C LEU A 179 3.29 -10.67 7.71
N THR A 180 3.91 -11.81 7.44
CA THR A 180 4.61 -12.58 8.47
C THR A 180 6.04 -12.05 8.64
N VAL A 181 6.47 -11.95 9.90
CA VAL A 181 7.76 -11.38 10.30
C VAL A 181 8.50 -12.39 11.15
N GLY A 182 9.67 -12.83 10.70
CA GLY A 182 10.52 -13.78 11.42
C GLY A 182 11.91 -13.21 11.68
N GLY A 183 12.49 -13.47 12.85
CA GLY A 183 13.78 -12.86 13.21
C GLY A 183 14.26 -13.14 14.62
N ASP A 184 15.25 -12.37 15.06
CA ASP A 184 15.76 -12.36 16.43
C ASP A 184 15.18 -11.12 17.14
N PHE A 185 14.00 -11.25 17.76
CA PHE A 185 13.34 -10.17 18.50
C PHE A 185 12.39 -10.74 19.58
N ASP A 186 12.04 -9.88 20.54
CA ASP A 186 11.21 -10.19 21.71
C ASP A 186 9.80 -9.59 21.62
N ALA A 187 9.61 -8.51 20.85
CA ALA A 187 8.31 -7.91 20.58
C ALA A 187 8.27 -7.18 19.22
N LEU A 188 7.08 -7.08 18.64
CA LEU A 188 6.78 -6.38 17.39
C LEU A 188 5.55 -5.49 17.60
N GLY A 189 5.62 -4.20 17.24
CA GLY A 189 4.50 -3.25 17.40
C GLY A 189 4.03 -3.09 18.84
N GLY A 190 4.93 -3.32 19.82
CA GLY A 190 4.60 -3.31 21.25
C GLY A 190 3.98 -4.60 21.78
N VAL A 191 3.74 -5.59 20.92
CA VAL A 191 3.19 -6.91 21.29
C VAL A 191 4.31 -7.92 21.45
N ALA A 192 4.32 -8.67 22.56
CA ALA A 192 5.29 -9.72 22.80
C ALA A 192 5.26 -10.76 21.67
N ALA A 193 6.41 -10.98 21.04
CA ALA A 193 6.56 -11.78 19.85
C ALA A 193 7.85 -12.59 19.97
N GLN A 194 7.73 -13.89 20.23
CA GLN A 194 8.89 -14.77 20.43
C GLN A 194 9.50 -15.10 19.07
N ARG A 195 10.24 -14.15 18.46
CA ARG A 195 10.95 -14.29 17.17
C ARG A 195 10.06 -14.41 15.94
N PHE A 196 8.75 -14.36 16.12
CA PHE A 196 7.75 -14.43 15.06
C PHE A 196 6.59 -13.50 15.39
N GLY A 197 6.17 -12.70 14.41
CA GLY A 197 5.04 -11.80 14.49
C GLY A 197 4.24 -11.79 13.19
N ILE A 198 3.01 -11.32 13.28
CA ILE A 198 2.12 -11.11 12.14
C ILE A 198 1.72 -9.64 12.18
N LEU A 199 1.94 -8.95 11.06
CA LEU A 199 1.33 -7.68 10.79
C LEU A 199 0.12 -7.97 9.92
N GLU A 200 -1.05 -7.87 10.53
CA GLU A 200 -2.31 -7.87 9.81
C GLU A 200 -2.38 -6.56 9.02
N ALA A 201 -3.03 -6.59 7.86
CA ALA A 201 -3.41 -5.32 7.24
C ALA A 201 -4.22 -4.55 8.29
N CYS A 202 -4.05 -3.24 8.38
CA CYS A 202 -5.06 -2.42 9.03
C CYS A 202 -6.39 -2.88 8.44
N ASP A 203 -7.34 -3.28 9.30
CA ASP A 203 -8.64 -3.76 8.86
C ASP A 203 -9.13 -2.77 7.81
N THR A 204 -9.11 -3.19 6.54
CA THR A 204 -9.77 -2.40 5.50
C THR A 204 -11.23 -2.58 5.84
N VAL A 205 -11.78 -1.60 6.55
CA VAL A 205 -13.13 -1.77 7.04
C VAL A 205 -14.05 -1.72 5.85
N GLY A 206 -14.56 -2.89 5.48
CA GLY A 206 -15.40 -3.08 4.32
C GLY A 206 -14.66 -3.21 2.99
N THR A 207 -15.42 -3.63 1.98
CA THR A 207 -14.95 -3.85 0.61
C THR A 207 -15.35 -2.68 -0.29
N PRO A 208 -14.42 -2.03 -1.01
CA PRO A 208 -14.76 -1.01 -1.99
C PRO A 208 -15.63 -1.58 -3.12
N ILE A 209 -16.70 -0.86 -3.45
CA ILE A 209 -17.68 -1.26 -4.47
C ILE A 209 -18.10 -0.05 -5.31
N CYS A 210 -18.73 -0.32 -6.46
CA CYS A 210 -19.16 0.71 -7.41
C CYS A 210 -18.06 1.70 -7.80
N LEU A 211 -16.94 1.16 -8.22
CA LEU A 211 -15.85 1.97 -8.74
C LEU A 211 -16.30 2.66 -10.02
N GLY A 212 -15.85 3.89 -10.20
CA GLY A 212 -16.14 4.71 -11.38
C GLY A 212 -15.33 4.32 -12.61
N ASP A 213 -14.68 3.17 -12.63
CA ASP A 213 -13.77 2.75 -13.71
C ASP A 213 -14.46 2.05 -14.88
N GLY A 214 -15.79 2.02 -14.88
CA GLY A 214 -16.60 1.36 -15.90
C GLY A 214 -16.66 -0.16 -15.80
N SER A 215 -16.01 -0.78 -14.81
CA SER A 215 -15.93 -2.25 -14.68
C SER A 215 -17.27 -2.91 -14.35
N LEU A 216 -18.08 -2.27 -13.49
CA LEU A 216 -19.42 -2.76 -13.10
C LEU A 216 -20.53 -2.10 -13.93
N ALA A 217 -20.43 -0.79 -14.15
CA ALA A 217 -21.29 -0.02 -15.02
C ALA A 217 -20.54 1.22 -15.51
N PRO A 218 -20.77 1.67 -16.76
CA PRO A 218 -20.18 2.91 -17.24
C PRO A 218 -20.73 4.09 -16.46
N CYS A 219 -19.84 5.03 -16.15
CA CYS A 219 -20.22 6.28 -15.53
C CYS A 219 -21.04 7.16 -16.50
N PRO A 220 -22.03 7.92 -15.99
CA PRO A 220 -22.82 8.84 -16.81
C PRO A 220 -21.98 9.83 -17.62
N CYS A 221 -22.31 10.05 -18.90
CA CYS A 221 -21.57 11.00 -19.75
C CYS A 221 -20.08 10.66 -19.97
N SER A 222 -19.70 9.39 -19.76
CA SER A 222 -18.36 8.89 -20.03
C SER A 222 -17.28 9.58 -19.19
N ASN A 223 -17.61 9.93 -17.95
CA ASN A 223 -16.68 10.44 -16.94
C ASN A 223 -16.10 9.29 -16.08
N ASP A 224 -15.75 8.18 -16.72
CA ASP A 224 -15.11 7.05 -16.04
C ASP A 224 -13.76 7.49 -15.47
N SER A 225 -13.49 7.07 -14.24
CA SER A 225 -12.19 7.22 -13.58
C SER A 225 -11.18 6.23 -14.13
N ALA A 226 -9.89 6.48 -13.85
CA ALA A 226 -8.83 5.60 -14.30
C ALA A 226 -9.01 4.17 -13.70
N PRO A 227 -8.77 3.11 -14.48
CA PRO A 227 -8.80 1.74 -13.97
C PRO A 227 -7.89 1.58 -12.74
N GLY A 228 -8.43 1.01 -11.67
CA GLY A 228 -7.69 0.78 -10.42
C GLY A 228 -7.56 2.00 -9.49
N ALA A 229 -8.18 3.14 -9.80
CA ALA A 229 -8.13 4.33 -8.95
C ALA A 229 -8.96 4.23 -7.65
N LEU A 230 -9.82 3.20 -7.54
CA LEU A 230 -10.67 2.92 -6.36
C LEU A 230 -11.65 4.05 -5.94
N GLU A 231 -11.87 5.02 -6.83
CA GLU A 231 -12.76 6.16 -6.65
C GLU A 231 -14.08 6.01 -7.42
N GLY A 232 -15.07 6.86 -7.11
CA GLY A 232 -16.32 6.98 -7.88
C GLY A 232 -16.12 7.64 -9.24
N CYS A 233 -17.19 7.93 -9.97
CA CYS A 233 -17.10 8.61 -11.26
C CYS A 233 -16.47 10.00 -11.13
N ALA A 234 -15.74 10.46 -12.15
CA ALA A 234 -15.02 11.72 -12.08
C ALA A 234 -15.98 12.90 -11.85
N ASN A 235 -15.59 13.82 -10.98
CA ASN A 235 -16.31 15.08 -10.74
C ASN A 235 -15.67 16.23 -11.54
N SER A 236 -16.16 17.46 -11.37
CA SER A 236 -15.64 18.64 -12.08
C SER A 236 -14.15 18.98 -11.82
N GLN A 237 -13.47 18.27 -10.92
CA GLN A 237 -12.02 18.34 -10.72
C GLN A 237 -11.22 17.31 -11.54
N GLY A 238 -11.91 16.47 -12.33
CA GLY A 238 -11.29 15.48 -13.22
C GLY A 238 -10.89 14.16 -12.57
N HIS A 239 -11.29 13.93 -11.32
CA HIS A 239 -11.12 12.68 -10.57
C HIS A 239 -12.38 12.39 -9.74
N GLY A 240 -12.55 11.15 -9.33
CA GLY A 240 -13.64 10.67 -8.49
C GLY A 240 -13.42 10.99 -7.01
N ALA A 241 -14.45 10.77 -6.20
CA ALA A 241 -14.34 10.85 -4.75
C ALA A 241 -14.35 9.44 -4.14
N VAL A 242 -13.77 9.28 -2.95
CA VAL A 242 -13.61 8.01 -2.24
C VAL A 242 -14.33 8.06 -0.90
N LEU A 243 -14.96 6.94 -0.53
CA LEU A 243 -15.38 6.66 0.84
C LEU A 243 -14.48 5.56 1.40
N SER A 244 -13.81 5.82 2.51
CA SER A 244 -13.05 4.84 3.28
C SER A 244 -13.56 4.79 4.72
N ALA A 245 -13.08 3.82 5.50
CA ALA A 245 -13.43 3.69 6.90
C ALA A 245 -12.23 3.24 7.74
N ASP A 246 -12.27 3.56 9.03
CA ASP A 246 -11.32 3.14 10.07
C ASP A 246 -12.11 2.77 11.34
N GLY A 247 -11.51 1.98 12.24
CA GLY A 247 -12.17 1.39 13.41
C GLY A 247 -12.52 -0.09 13.19
N THR A 248 -13.56 -0.58 13.86
CA THR A 248 -13.97 -1.99 13.78
C THR A 248 -15.40 -2.15 13.27
N THR A 249 -15.73 -3.33 12.71
CA THR A 249 -17.11 -3.68 12.33
C THR A 249 -17.91 -4.28 13.48
N HIS A 250 -17.40 -4.24 14.71
CA HIS A 250 -18.08 -4.79 15.87
C HIS A 250 -19.11 -3.82 16.43
N VAL A 251 -20.38 -4.22 16.41
CA VAL A 251 -21.53 -3.44 16.91
C VAL A 251 -21.36 -3.05 18.38
N ALA A 252 -20.68 -3.90 19.16
CA ALA A 252 -20.43 -3.64 20.58
C ALA A 252 -19.32 -2.59 20.83
N THR A 253 -18.38 -2.43 19.89
CA THR A 253 -17.29 -1.46 19.99
C THR A 253 -17.75 -0.07 19.56
N ASP A 254 -18.59 0.00 18.53
CA ASP A 254 -19.17 1.25 17.99
C ASP A 254 -18.12 2.35 17.74
N ASP A 255 -17.01 1.98 17.11
CA ASP A 255 -15.88 2.85 16.80
C ASP A 255 -15.65 3.07 15.31
N LEU A 256 -16.52 2.52 14.45
CA LEU A 256 -16.43 2.72 13.01
C LEU A 256 -16.63 4.18 12.62
N GLN A 257 -15.67 4.74 11.88
CA GLN A 257 -15.75 6.08 11.32
C GLN A 257 -15.52 6.05 9.81
N PHE A 258 -16.35 6.76 9.04
CA PHE A 258 -16.16 6.94 7.61
C PHE A 258 -15.40 8.23 7.29
N PHE A 259 -14.58 8.17 6.24
CA PHE A 259 -13.83 9.29 5.72
C PHE A 259 -14.13 9.48 4.23
N VAL A 260 -14.31 10.73 3.84
CA VAL A 260 -14.53 11.16 2.46
C VAL A 260 -13.28 11.87 1.98
N SER A 261 -12.83 11.58 0.77
CA SER A 261 -11.76 12.31 0.08
C SER A 261 -12.10 12.53 -1.40
N GLY A 262 -11.46 13.51 -2.04
CA GLY A 262 -11.68 13.82 -3.47
C GLY A 262 -13.05 14.41 -3.81
N ALA A 263 -13.90 14.67 -2.80
CA ALA A 263 -15.16 15.36 -2.99
C ALA A 263 -14.94 16.87 -3.15
N ARG A 264 -16.00 17.59 -3.47
CA ARG A 264 -15.92 19.04 -3.72
C ARG A 264 -15.75 19.83 -2.41
N PRO A 265 -14.79 20.77 -2.31
CA PRO A 265 -14.46 21.49 -1.07
C PRO A 265 -15.54 22.39 -0.48
N ASN A 266 -15.45 22.62 0.84
CA ASN A 266 -16.18 23.64 1.60
C ASN A 266 -17.72 23.56 1.48
N GLN A 267 -18.28 22.35 1.54
CA GLN A 267 -19.73 22.20 1.44
C GLN A 267 -20.25 20.93 2.12
N PRO A 268 -21.56 20.90 2.46
CA PRO A 268 -22.19 19.68 2.95
C PRO A 268 -22.40 18.66 1.84
N GLY A 269 -22.24 17.40 2.20
CA GLY A 269 -22.83 16.25 1.52
C GLY A 269 -23.52 15.34 2.53
N VAL A 270 -23.99 14.17 2.08
CA VAL A 270 -24.80 13.27 2.88
C VAL A 270 -24.20 11.87 2.83
N LEU A 271 -23.84 11.35 4.00
CA LEU A 271 -23.50 9.94 4.16
C LEU A 271 -24.79 9.13 4.16
N ILE A 272 -24.85 8.15 3.27
CA ILE A 272 -26.02 7.29 3.06
C ILE A 272 -25.65 5.83 3.25
N GLN A 273 -26.63 5.03 3.63
CA GLN A 273 -26.53 3.58 3.72
C GLN A 273 -27.65 2.87 2.93
N GLY A 274 -27.52 1.56 2.77
CA GLY A 274 -28.59 0.67 2.31
C GLY A 274 -28.31 -0.79 2.66
N ALA A 275 -29.35 -1.62 2.68
CA ALA A 275 -29.24 -3.06 2.99
C ALA A 275 -28.77 -3.89 1.78
N THR A 276 -28.75 -3.31 0.59
CA THR A 276 -28.35 -4.00 -0.64
C THR A 276 -27.46 -3.10 -1.48
N GLN A 277 -26.49 -3.72 -2.16
CA GLN A 277 -25.75 -3.06 -3.22
C GLN A 277 -26.63 -2.98 -4.47
N VAL A 278 -26.76 -1.78 -5.01
CA VAL A 278 -27.26 -1.53 -6.37
C VAL A 278 -26.15 -0.92 -7.21
N VAL A 279 -26.33 -0.85 -8.53
CA VAL A 279 -25.38 -0.19 -9.43
C VAL A 279 -26.21 0.60 -10.44
N THR A 280 -26.69 1.77 -10.01
CA THR A 280 -27.63 2.58 -10.80
C THR A 280 -26.97 3.88 -11.21
N PRO A 281 -26.70 4.12 -12.52
CA PRO A 281 -26.30 5.42 -13.00
C PRO A 281 -27.30 6.49 -12.54
N PHE A 282 -26.81 7.46 -11.77
CA PHE A 282 -27.62 8.53 -11.22
C PHE A 282 -26.81 9.81 -11.20
N ARG A 283 -27.31 10.83 -11.92
CA ARG A 283 -26.65 12.13 -12.02
C ARG A 283 -25.26 11.99 -12.65
N ASP A 284 -24.21 12.52 -12.04
CA ASP A 284 -22.84 12.43 -12.56
C ASP A 284 -22.11 11.16 -12.08
N GLY A 285 -22.78 10.31 -11.30
CA GLY A 285 -22.17 9.14 -10.67
C GLY A 285 -23.02 7.87 -10.71
N ILE A 286 -22.69 6.92 -9.83
CA ILE A 286 -23.39 5.65 -9.67
C ILE A 286 -23.91 5.59 -8.23
N LEU A 287 -25.23 5.43 -8.07
CA LEU A 287 -25.85 5.15 -6.78
C LEU A 287 -25.67 3.67 -6.43
N CYS A 288 -25.21 3.43 -5.20
CA CYS A 288 -24.79 2.10 -4.75
C CYS A 288 -25.58 1.51 -3.60
N THR A 289 -26.30 2.35 -2.86
CA THR A 289 -27.13 1.92 -1.74
C THR A 289 -28.55 1.68 -2.20
N GLY A 290 -29.17 0.60 -1.72
CA GLY A 290 -30.57 0.30 -2.03
C GLY A 290 -31.29 -0.47 -0.92
N ASN A 291 -32.63 -0.48 -1.03
CA ASN A 291 -33.58 -1.20 -0.18
C ASN A 291 -33.55 -0.88 1.33
N PRO A 292 -34.00 0.31 1.75
CA PRO A 292 -34.04 1.57 1.01
C PRO A 292 -32.66 2.26 1.05
N THR A 293 -32.50 3.37 0.33
CA THR A 293 -31.39 4.29 0.56
C THR A 293 -31.75 5.20 1.73
N GLU A 294 -30.96 5.16 2.79
CA GLU A 294 -31.21 5.91 4.02
C GLU A 294 -30.08 6.90 4.27
N ARG A 295 -30.41 8.05 4.85
CA ARG A 295 -29.41 9.02 5.28
C ARG A 295 -28.98 8.68 6.70
N LEU A 296 -27.66 8.66 6.92
CA LEU A 296 -27.07 8.62 8.26
C LEU A 296 -26.85 10.04 8.77
N GLU A 297 -26.02 10.82 8.09
CA GLU A 297 -25.63 12.14 8.57
C GLU A 297 -25.20 13.07 7.44
N THR A 298 -25.02 14.35 7.79
CA THR A 298 -24.47 15.37 6.90
C THR A 298 -23.00 15.58 7.27
N ILE A 299 -22.09 15.35 6.32
CA ILE A 299 -20.66 15.62 6.49
C ILE A 299 -20.32 16.92 5.75
N PHE A 300 -19.57 17.81 6.40
CA PHE A 300 -19.03 19.00 5.76
C PHE A 300 -17.61 18.72 5.28
N THR A 301 -17.37 18.93 3.98
CA THR A 301 -16.03 18.83 3.41
C THR A 301 -15.22 20.09 3.72
N ASP A 302 -13.93 19.90 3.99
CA ASP A 302 -12.97 20.97 4.24
C ASP A 302 -12.46 21.61 2.93
N ALA A 303 -11.41 22.44 3.04
CA ALA A 303 -10.83 23.13 1.89
C ALA A 303 -10.16 22.20 0.86
N THR A 304 -9.85 20.97 1.25
CA THR A 304 -9.27 19.94 0.37
C THR A 304 -10.34 19.03 -0.23
N GLY A 305 -11.59 19.13 0.22
CA GLY A 305 -12.64 18.20 -0.19
C GLY A 305 -12.75 16.96 0.70
N ALA A 306 -12.03 16.93 1.82
CA ALA A 306 -12.06 15.83 2.76
C ALA A 306 -13.10 16.06 3.87
N GLY A 307 -13.66 14.98 4.42
CA GLY A 307 -14.60 15.04 5.53
C GLY A 307 -14.61 13.73 6.30
N ALA A 308 -15.15 13.73 7.51
CA ALA A 308 -15.24 12.52 8.32
C ALA A 308 -16.60 12.46 9.02
N SER A 309 -17.10 11.25 9.25
CA SER A 309 -18.30 11.05 10.04
C SER A 309 -18.06 11.36 11.50
N ALA A 310 -19.10 11.78 12.21
CA ALA A 310 -18.99 12.09 13.64
C ALA A 310 -20.02 11.35 14.48
N SER A 311 -21.09 10.85 13.85
CA SER A 311 -22.15 10.11 14.53
C SER A 311 -21.81 8.62 14.59
N SER A 312 -22.33 7.92 15.61
CA SER A 312 -22.27 6.47 15.72
C SER A 312 -22.97 5.83 14.51
N ILE A 313 -22.22 5.04 13.74
CA ILE A 313 -22.78 4.34 12.58
C ILE A 313 -23.73 3.22 13.02
N VAL A 314 -23.43 2.57 14.14
CA VAL A 314 -24.30 1.53 14.71
C VAL A 314 -25.67 2.12 15.06
N THR A 315 -25.67 3.26 15.76
CA THR A 315 -26.90 3.90 16.25
C THR A 315 -27.69 4.55 15.12
N GLU A 316 -27.05 5.40 14.32
CA GLU A 316 -27.74 6.11 13.22
C GLU A 316 -28.15 5.15 12.10
N GLY A 317 -27.36 4.09 11.88
CA GLY A 317 -27.63 3.09 10.86
C GLY A 317 -28.56 1.95 11.30
N ALA A 318 -28.97 1.94 12.58
CA ALA A 318 -29.75 0.86 13.19
C ALA A 318 -29.15 -0.54 12.88
N VAL A 319 -27.84 -0.65 13.01
CA VAL A 319 -27.09 -1.84 12.59
C VAL A 319 -27.07 -2.90 13.68
N SER A 320 -27.23 -4.17 13.28
CA SER A 320 -27.17 -5.34 14.16
C SER A 320 -26.05 -6.30 13.73
N VAL A 321 -25.58 -7.13 14.67
CA VAL A 321 -24.60 -8.18 14.40
C VAL A 321 -25.12 -9.11 13.30
N GLY A 322 -24.31 -9.36 12.28
CA GLY A 322 -24.65 -10.16 11.10
C GLY A 322 -25.29 -9.37 9.96
N ASP A 323 -25.53 -8.06 10.13
CA ASP A 323 -25.98 -7.22 9.02
C ASP A 323 -24.86 -7.03 7.99
N ALA A 324 -25.23 -7.05 6.71
CA ALA A 324 -24.42 -6.52 5.62
C ALA A 324 -25.01 -5.16 5.19
N ARG A 325 -24.18 -4.11 5.17
CA ARG A 325 -24.60 -2.75 4.85
C ARG A 325 -23.69 -2.16 3.78
N VAL A 326 -24.29 -1.39 2.87
CA VAL A 326 -23.56 -0.62 1.87
C VAL A 326 -23.61 0.85 2.25
N TYR A 327 -22.48 1.53 2.19
CA TYR A 327 -22.33 2.95 2.50
C TYR A 327 -21.81 3.70 1.28
N GLN A 328 -22.24 4.95 1.14
CA GLN A 328 -21.78 5.84 0.09
C GLN A 328 -21.93 7.29 0.56
N PHE A 329 -21.18 8.22 -0.02
CA PHE A 329 -21.35 9.64 0.24
C PHE A 329 -21.85 10.36 -1.02
N TRP A 330 -22.98 11.06 -0.89
CA TRP A 330 -23.50 11.95 -1.92
C TRP A 330 -22.99 13.37 -1.67
N TYR A 331 -22.55 14.06 -2.72
CA TYR A 331 -22.11 15.45 -2.60
C TYR A 331 -22.50 16.26 -3.83
N ARG A 332 -22.62 17.58 -3.64
CA ARG A 332 -22.90 18.49 -4.75
C ARG A 332 -21.65 18.68 -5.59
N ASP A 333 -21.84 18.83 -6.89
CA ASP A 333 -20.80 19.21 -7.83
C ASP A 333 -21.29 20.37 -8.69
N PRO A 334 -21.46 21.57 -8.11
CA PRO A 334 -22.08 22.66 -8.82
C PRO A 334 -21.10 23.25 -9.85
N GLN A 335 -21.62 23.51 -11.06
CA GLN A 335 -20.92 24.12 -12.20
C GLN A 335 -19.78 23.24 -12.76
N LEU A 336 -19.76 23.03 -14.07
CA LEU A 336 -18.75 22.20 -14.78
C LEU A 336 -18.78 20.71 -14.41
N SER A 337 -19.83 20.25 -13.72
CA SER A 337 -20.07 18.83 -13.45
C SER A 337 -20.18 18.08 -14.79
N PRO A 338 -19.57 16.89 -14.95
CA PRO A 338 -19.48 16.22 -16.25
C PRO A 338 -20.81 16.01 -16.99
N CYS A 339 -21.90 15.72 -16.27
CA CYS A 339 -23.24 15.61 -16.86
C CYS A 339 -24.10 16.87 -16.70
N GLY A 340 -23.58 17.92 -16.07
CA GLY A 340 -24.32 19.14 -15.77
C GLY A 340 -25.45 18.95 -14.75
N THR A 341 -25.53 17.81 -14.05
CA THR A 341 -26.63 17.52 -13.12
C THR A 341 -26.34 17.96 -11.69
N GLY A 342 -25.11 18.42 -11.42
CA GLY A 342 -24.77 19.19 -10.22
C GLY A 342 -24.52 18.38 -8.95
N SER A 343 -24.39 17.05 -9.04
CA SER A 343 -23.99 16.21 -7.90
C SER A 343 -23.44 14.87 -8.34
N ASN A 344 -22.62 14.28 -7.49
CA ASN A 344 -21.95 13.01 -7.73
C ASN A 344 -21.92 12.19 -6.42
N PHE A 345 -21.35 10.99 -6.49
CA PHE A 345 -21.13 10.10 -5.35
C PHE A 345 -19.66 9.69 -5.28
N THR A 346 -19.23 9.33 -4.07
CA THR A 346 -17.99 8.56 -3.88
C THR A 346 -18.12 7.15 -4.46
N SER A 347 -17.01 6.41 -4.51
CA SER A 347 -17.09 4.94 -4.46
C SER A 347 -17.88 4.50 -3.22
N GLY A 348 -18.48 3.31 -3.28
CA GLY A 348 -19.21 2.73 -2.16
C GLY A 348 -18.32 1.82 -1.32
N LEU A 349 -18.80 1.49 -0.11
CA LEU A 349 -18.14 0.57 0.79
C LEU A 349 -19.15 -0.45 1.33
N SER A 350 -18.88 -1.74 1.18
CA SER A 350 -19.71 -2.82 1.74
C SER A 350 -19.11 -3.30 3.06
N VAL A 351 -19.86 -3.26 4.15
CA VAL A 351 -19.39 -3.65 5.49
C VAL A 351 -20.26 -4.79 6.03
N ASP A 352 -19.61 -5.86 6.48
CA ASP A 352 -20.24 -6.95 7.22
C ASP A 352 -20.01 -6.75 8.72
N TRP A 353 -21.10 -6.63 9.47
CA TRP A 353 -21.09 -6.28 10.89
C TRP A 353 -21.02 -7.49 11.79
N GLN A 354 -20.18 -7.41 12.82
CA GLN A 354 -19.93 -8.47 13.81
C GLN A 354 -20.29 -8.04 15.23
#